data_AF-A0A1I8FNI3-F1
#
_entry.id   AF-A0A1I8FNI3-F1
#
_cell.length_a   1.000
_cell.length_b   1.000
_cell.length_c   1.000
_cell.angle_alpha   90.00
_cell.angle_beta   90.00
_cell.angle_gamma   90.00
#
_symmetry.space_group_name_H-M   'P 1'
#
loop_
_entity.id
_entity.type
_entity.pdbx_description
1 polymer ?
#
loop_
_entity_poly.entity_id
_entity_poly.type
_entity_poly.pdbx_seq_one_letter_code
_entity_poly.pdbx_strand_id
1 'polypeptide(L)'
;MLGTSGCGNAIVKARLEHAANLHGSIRGPVRRCALQMFRSRHWETIPTDTRYICKQAIKQMNNIGLEVLATYEIEFRLFKLKDGQPAWQPCSTATPSCSAKSSRSSPIWSVAVAQRGLHVEVMFAAQRVRRSGLIHDEASFLDRRATGWHLNLSLWTSGNRLNNIFHAADSSSKQLSTTATDCGQLANGELLPTAAHALGRQPKCDYGVDNRMTTFRLQTQRKETSRVESRIVSSACNPYLALWRRLSCRIWMESSAISGLTR
;
A
#
# COMPACT_ATOMS: atom_id res chain seq x y z
N MET A 1 -25.10 -12.70 -31.66
CA MET A 1 -25.50 -13.21 -30.33
C MET A 1 -24.35 -12.96 -29.37
N LEU A 2 -24.51 -12.05 -28.40
CA LEU A 2 -23.53 -11.91 -27.31
C LEU A 2 -23.73 -13.11 -26.39
N GLY A 3 -22.81 -14.09 -26.44
CA GLY A 3 -22.85 -15.22 -25.52
C GLY A 3 -22.89 -14.70 -24.09
N THR A 4 -23.82 -15.20 -23.28
CA THR A 4 -23.83 -14.94 -21.84
C THR A 4 -22.44 -15.29 -21.33
N SER A 5 -21.71 -14.31 -20.80
CA SER A 5 -20.27 -14.37 -20.53
C SER A 5 -19.85 -15.40 -19.46
N GLY A 6 -20.73 -16.33 -19.06
CA GLY A 6 -20.51 -17.35 -18.02
C GLY A 6 -20.36 -16.79 -16.61
N CYS A 7 -20.07 -15.50 -16.48
CA CYS A 7 -19.94 -14.76 -15.25
C CYS A 7 -21.33 -14.45 -14.69
N GLY A 8 -21.95 -15.41 -13.99
CA GLY A 8 -23.26 -15.23 -13.36
C GLY A 8 -23.36 -14.00 -12.45
N ASN A 9 -24.58 -13.64 -12.06
CA ASN A 9 -24.85 -12.45 -11.24
C ASN A 9 -23.98 -12.42 -9.95
N ALA A 10 -23.48 -11.24 -9.59
CA ALA A 10 -22.77 -11.00 -8.33
C ALA A 10 -23.68 -10.27 -7.33
N ILE A 11 -23.65 -10.70 -6.07
CA ILE A 11 -24.25 -9.98 -4.95
C ILE A 11 -23.16 -9.12 -4.31
N VAL A 12 -23.51 -7.89 -3.93
CA VAL A 12 -22.59 -6.96 -3.28
C VAL A 12 -23.10 -6.62 -1.88
N LYS A 13 -22.29 -6.88 -0.85
CA LYS A 13 -22.62 -6.57 0.54
C LYS A 13 -21.85 -5.35 1.02
N ALA A 14 -22.57 -4.36 1.54
CA ALA A 14 -21.99 -3.19 2.17
C ALA A 14 -21.36 -3.54 3.54
N ARG A 15 -20.18 -2.97 3.81
CA ARG A 15 -19.50 -3.04 5.12
C ARG A 15 -19.67 -1.71 5.84
N LEU A 16 -20.65 -1.64 6.75
CA LEU A 16 -21.00 -0.42 7.47
C LEU A 16 -19.89 0.02 8.43
N GLU A 17 -19.06 -0.91 8.90
CA GLU A 17 -17.86 -0.63 9.67
C GLU A 17 -16.85 0.27 8.91
N HIS A 18 -16.96 0.34 7.58
CA HIS A 18 -16.13 1.17 6.70
C HIS A 18 -16.89 2.38 6.13
N ALA A 19 -18.08 2.69 6.65
CA ALA A 19 -18.91 3.75 6.11
C ALA A 19 -18.44 5.14 6.56
N ALA A 20 -17.94 5.94 5.61
CA ALA A 20 -17.45 7.29 5.85
C ALA A 20 -18.31 8.35 5.14
N ASN A 21 -18.47 9.52 5.76
CA ASN A 21 -19.13 10.66 5.12
C ASN A 21 -18.28 11.20 3.97
N LEU A 22 -18.93 11.50 2.85
CA LEU A 22 -18.32 12.15 1.70
C LEU A 22 -18.53 13.65 1.82
N HIS A 23 -17.51 14.35 2.30
CA HIS A 23 -17.55 15.81 2.41
C HIS A 23 -17.51 16.50 1.03
N GLY A 24 -18.40 17.48 0.85
CA GLY A 24 -18.49 18.30 -0.37
C GLY A 24 -19.37 17.72 -1.48
N SER A 25 -20.35 16.89 -1.14
CA SER A 25 -21.46 16.56 -2.03
C SER A 25 -22.42 17.75 -2.12
N ILE A 26 -22.77 18.16 -3.35
CA ILE A 26 -23.71 19.26 -3.62
C ILE A 26 -25.17 18.80 -3.41
N ARG A 27 -25.42 17.48 -3.43
CA ARG A 27 -26.76 16.87 -3.34
C ARG A 27 -27.15 16.41 -1.93
N GLY A 28 -26.53 16.99 -0.90
CA GLY A 28 -26.73 16.59 0.50
C GLY A 28 -25.73 15.52 0.99
N PRO A 29 -25.90 15.03 2.23
CA PRO A 29 -24.96 14.12 2.87
C PRO A 29 -24.91 12.77 2.16
N VAL A 30 -23.74 12.41 1.62
CA VAL A 30 -23.49 11.12 0.97
C VAL A 30 -22.53 10.32 1.83
N ARG A 31 -22.76 9.01 1.97
CA ARG A 31 -21.83 8.07 2.61
C ARG A 31 -21.22 7.13 1.58
N ARG A 32 -19.93 6.85 1.72
CA ARG A 32 -19.24 5.79 0.98
C ARG A 32 -18.99 4.63 1.93
N CYS A 33 -19.17 3.39 1.47
CA CYS A 33 -18.80 2.20 2.24
C CYS A 33 -17.98 1.25 1.37
N ALA A 34 -17.14 0.45 2.00
CA ALA A 34 -16.44 -0.61 1.30
C ALA A 34 -17.41 -1.75 1.02
N LEU A 35 -17.28 -2.35 -0.16
CA LEU A 35 -18.12 -3.45 -0.59
C LEU A 35 -17.35 -4.77 -0.55
N GLN A 36 -18.07 -5.88 -0.55
CA GLN A 36 -17.53 -7.22 -0.76
C GLN A 36 -18.43 -7.97 -1.72
N MET A 37 -17.82 -8.68 -2.68
CA MET A 37 -18.55 -9.37 -3.73
C MET A 37 -18.75 -10.86 -3.41
N PHE A 38 -19.92 -11.37 -3.76
CA PHE A 38 -20.36 -12.74 -3.56
C PHE A 38 -20.98 -13.30 -4.84
N ARG A 39 -20.91 -14.62 -5.02
CA ARG A 39 -21.65 -15.32 -6.08
C ARG A 39 -23.14 -15.36 -5.73
N SER A 40 -24.00 -15.05 -6.69
CA SER A 40 -25.44 -14.86 -6.47
C SER A 40 -26.19 -16.05 -5.86
N ARG A 41 -25.79 -17.29 -6.18
CA ARG A 41 -26.57 -18.47 -5.77
C ARG A 41 -26.23 -19.02 -4.38
N HIS A 42 -25.03 -18.75 -3.88
CA HIS A 42 -24.51 -19.47 -2.71
C HIS A 42 -23.94 -18.59 -1.60
N TRP A 43 -23.97 -17.25 -1.74
CA TRP A 43 -23.31 -16.34 -0.81
C TRP A 43 -21.81 -16.66 -0.59
N GLU A 44 -21.20 -17.36 -1.55
CA GLU A 44 -19.77 -17.63 -1.57
C GLU A 44 -19.03 -16.37 -1.97
N THR A 45 -17.92 -16.09 -1.28
CA THR A 45 -17.03 -15.00 -1.66
C THR A 45 -16.43 -15.26 -3.03
N ILE A 46 -16.35 -14.24 -3.88
CA ILE A 46 -15.72 -14.37 -5.19
C ILE A 46 -14.21 -14.59 -4.99
N PRO A 47 -13.62 -15.68 -5.51
CA PRO A 47 -12.21 -16.00 -5.27
C PRO A 47 -11.24 -14.98 -5.90
N THR A 48 -11.70 -14.20 -6.87
CA THR A 48 -10.95 -13.10 -7.52
C THR A 48 -11.15 -11.74 -6.86
N ASP A 49 -11.97 -11.63 -5.80
CA ASP A 49 -12.09 -10.40 -5.01
C ASP A 49 -10.76 -10.14 -4.29
N THR A 50 -10.03 -9.11 -4.72
CA THR A 50 -8.66 -8.87 -4.24
C THR A 50 -8.60 -8.57 -2.75
N ARG A 51 -9.65 -7.97 -2.20
CA ARG A 51 -9.76 -7.70 -0.75
C ARG A 51 -9.97 -9.00 0.01
N TYR A 52 -10.80 -9.91 -0.51
CA TYR A 52 -10.96 -11.25 0.05
C TYR A 52 -9.64 -12.03 0.06
N ILE A 53 -8.92 -12.04 -1.07
CA ILE A 53 -7.59 -12.67 -1.19
C ILE A 53 -6.63 -12.13 -0.12
N CYS A 54 -6.52 -10.80 0.01
CA CYS A 54 -5.67 -10.18 1.03
C CYS A 54 -6.11 -10.51 2.47
N LYS A 55 -7.42 -10.56 2.73
CA LYS A 55 -7.94 -10.97 4.05
C LYS A 55 -7.57 -12.41 4.39
N GLN A 56 -7.57 -13.33 3.42
CA GLN A 56 -7.16 -14.71 3.66
C GLN A 56 -5.67 -14.80 4.05
N ALA A 57 -4.79 -14.06 3.38
CA ALA A 57 -3.38 -14.03 3.77
C ALA A 57 -3.17 -13.43 5.17
N ILE A 58 -3.86 -12.34 5.52
CA ILE A 58 -3.81 -11.78 6.88
C ILE A 58 -4.33 -12.82 7.91
N LYS A 59 -5.43 -13.52 7.59
CA LYS A 59 -5.95 -14.59 8.46
C LYS A 59 -4.93 -15.71 8.65
N GLN A 60 -4.22 -16.11 7.60
CA GLN A 60 -3.16 -17.12 7.69
C GLN A 60 -2.01 -16.66 8.59
N MET A 61 -1.59 -15.39 8.50
CA MET A 61 -0.61 -14.81 9.43
C MET A 61 -1.11 -14.81 10.88
N ASN A 62 -2.36 -14.40 11.11
CA ASN A 62 -2.94 -14.41 12.45
C ASN A 62 -3.03 -15.84 13.03
N ASN A 63 -3.34 -16.84 12.20
CA ASN A 63 -3.41 -18.24 12.62
C ASN A 63 -2.06 -18.80 13.09
N ILE A 64 -0.94 -18.25 12.62
CA ILE A 64 0.41 -18.60 13.09
C ILE A 64 0.92 -17.66 14.20
N GLY A 65 0.01 -16.90 14.83
CA GLY A 65 0.33 -16.02 15.95
C GLY A 65 1.01 -14.70 15.54
N LEU A 66 0.85 -14.27 14.29
CA LEU A 66 1.44 -13.04 13.78
C LEU A 66 0.40 -12.01 13.35
N GLU A 67 0.56 -10.79 13.83
CA GLU A 67 -0.18 -9.61 13.39
C GLU A 67 0.61 -8.86 12.31
N VAL A 68 -0.12 -8.37 11.30
CA VAL A 68 0.45 -7.65 10.15
C VAL A 68 0.21 -6.16 10.31
N LEU A 69 1.28 -5.37 10.33
CA LEU A 69 1.20 -3.91 10.21
C LEU A 69 1.83 -3.47 8.90
N ALA A 70 1.01 -2.89 8.03
CA ALA A 70 1.42 -2.36 6.73
C ALA A 70 1.13 -0.86 6.66
N THR A 71 2.12 -0.09 6.21
CA THR A 71 1.96 1.34 5.90
C THR A 71 2.40 1.62 4.47
N TYR A 72 1.82 2.67 3.90
CA TYR A 72 1.93 2.98 2.49
C TYR A 72 2.41 4.42 2.32
N GLU A 73 3.53 4.61 1.63
CA GLU A 73 4.01 5.93 1.22
C GLU A 73 3.72 6.09 -0.27
N ILE A 74 2.63 6.77 -0.61
CA ILE A 74 2.15 6.91 -1.99
C ILE A 74 2.56 8.27 -2.53
N GLU A 75 3.43 8.30 -3.52
CA GLU A 75 3.78 9.51 -4.26
C GLU A 75 2.81 9.74 -5.43
N PHE A 76 2.52 11.01 -5.72
CA PHE A 76 1.67 11.41 -6.84
C PHE A 76 2.16 12.74 -7.44
N ARG A 77 1.75 13.01 -8.67
CA ARG A 77 2.02 14.28 -9.36
C ARG A 77 0.73 15.06 -9.54
N LEU A 78 0.84 16.39 -9.50
CA LEU A 78 -0.24 17.30 -9.86
C LEU A 78 0.05 17.90 -11.25
N PHE A 79 -0.94 17.84 -12.12
CA PHE A 79 -0.92 18.39 -13.48
C PHE A 79 -1.93 19.51 -13.58
N LYS A 80 -1.57 20.60 -14.27
CA LYS A 80 -2.53 21.66 -14.55
C LYS A 80 -3.57 21.14 -15.54
N LEU A 81 -4.80 21.60 -15.42
CA LEU A 81 -5.85 21.37 -16.40
C LEU A 81 -5.84 22.50 -17.43
N LYS A 82 -5.85 22.14 -18.71
CA LYS A 82 -6.09 23.03 -19.84
C LYS A 82 -7.35 22.55 -20.54
N ASP A 83 -8.37 23.39 -20.60
CA ASP A 83 -9.67 23.07 -21.22
C ASP A 83 -10.33 21.79 -20.64
N GLY A 84 -10.15 21.59 -19.33
CA GLY A 84 -10.68 20.42 -18.61
C GLY A 84 -9.89 19.12 -18.80
N GLN A 85 -8.78 19.14 -19.54
CA GLN A 85 -7.88 17.99 -19.75
C GLN A 85 -6.53 18.22 -19.05
N PRO A 86 -5.85 17.17 -18.57
CA PRO A 86 -4.53 17.31 -17.97
C PRO A 86 -3.53 17.80 -19.01
N ALA A 87 -2.94 18.97 -18.78
CA ALA A 87 -1.79 19.44 -19.52
C ALA A 87 -0.58 18.57 -19.15
N TRP A 88 0.24 18.19 -20.13
CA TRP A 88 1.45 17.38 -19.91
C TRP A 88 2.53 18.08 -19.05
N GLN A 89 2.31 19.34 -18.67
CA GLN A 89 3.20 20.11 -17.82
C GLN A 89 2.80 19.97 -16.33
N PRO A 90 3.69 19.44 -15.47
CA PRO A 90 3.43 19.38 -14.03
C PRO A 90 3.30 20.79 -13.42
N CYS A 91 2.53 20.93 -12.33
CA CYS A 91 2.21 22.23 -11.72
C CYS A 91 3.43 23.01 -11.21
N SER A 92 4.58 22.36 -11.00
CA SER A 92 5.88 23.00 -10.82
C SER A 92 7.04 22.05 -11.15
N THR A 93 8.16 22.62 -11.58
CA THR A 93 9.47 21.96 -11.76
C THR A 93 10.34 22.09 -10.50
N ALA A 94 9.74 22.43 -9.35
CA ALA A 94 10.50 22.66 -8.13
C ALA A 94 11.37 21.45 -7.81
N THR A 95 12.67 21.70 -7.60
CA THR A 95 13.69 20.71 -7.30
C THR A 95 13.26 19.85 -6.09
N PRO A 96 13.62 18.55 -6.02
CA PRO A 96 13.21 17.67 -4.93
C PRO A 96 13.81 18.01 -3.57
N SER A 97 14.59 19.08 -3.46
CA SER A 97 15.29 19.47 -2.25
C SER A 97 14.63 20.69 -1.62
N CYS A 98 14.46 20.56 -0.30
CA CYS A 98 14.15 21.64 0.63
C CYS A 98 12.71 22.12 0.55
N SER A 99 11.89 21.64 1.48
CA SER A 99 10.91 22.42 2.24
C SER A 99 10.75 23.88 1.80
N ALA A 100 10.19 24.11 0.63
CA ALA A 100 9.64 25.41 0.29
C ALA A 100 8.52 25.59 1.29
N LYS A 101 8.61 26.62 2.13
CA LYS A 101 7.58 27.00 3.11
C LYS A 101 6.28 27.35 2.38
N SER A 102 5.60 26.37 1.79
CA SER A 102 4.30 26.55 1.15
C SER A 102 3.26 26.47 2.25
N SER A 103 3.08 27.59 2.95
CA SER A 103 2.37 27.69 4.23
C SER A 103 0.85 27.52 4.16
N ARG A 104 0.27 27.09 3.02
CA ARG A 104 -1.20 27.11 2.85
C ARG A 104 -1.87 25.89 2.18
N SER A 105 -1.14 24.92 1.60
CA SER A 105 -1.76 23.76 0.92
C SER A 105 -1.77 22.45 1.70
N SER A 106 -0.73 22.19 2.51
CA SER A 106 -0.62 20.98 3.34
C SER A 106 -1.79 20.75 4.31
N PRO A 107 -2.39 21.76 4.99
CA PRO A 107 -3.41 21.49 6.02
C PRO A 107 -4.76 21.00 5.47
N ILE A 108 -4.96 21.07 4.16
CA ILE A 108 -6.28 20.85 3.57
C ILE A 108 -6.57 19.37 3.37
N TRP A 109 -5.61 18.69 2.76
CA TRP A 109 -5.68 17.27 2.46
C TRP A 109 -5.47 16.45 3.72
N SER A 110 -4.54 16.85 4.59
CA SER A 110 -4.36 16.19 5.90
C SER A 110 -5.64 16.21 6.72
N VAL A 111 -6.35 17.35 6.78
CA VAL A 111 -7.66 17.43 7.45
C VAL A 111 -8.70 16.56 6.76
N ALA A 112 -8.79 16.57 5.43
CA ALA A 112 -9.77 15.75 4.71
C ALA A 112 -9.52 14.24 4.84
N VAL A 113 -8.25 13.83 4.95
CA VAL A 113 -7.84 12.43 5.15
C VAL A 113 -8.04 12.02 6.60
N ALA A 114 -7.68 12.87 7.58
CA ALA A 114 -7.94 12.66 9.00
C ALA A 114 -9.44 12.54 9.30
N GLN A 115 -10.28 13.38 8.68
CA GLN A 115 -11.76 13.29 8.77
C GLN A 115 -12.33 11.95 8.25
N ARG A 116 -11.53 11.18 7.50
CA ARG A 116 -11.89 9.83 7.01
C ARG A 116 -11.32 8.72 7.89
N GLY A 117 -10.81 9.05 9.09
CA GLY A 117 -10.24 8.09 10.04
C GLY A 117 -8.84 7.58 9.65
N LEU A 118 -8.18 8.22 8.68
CA LEU A 118 -6.81 7.87 8.29
C LEU A 118 -5.83 8.73 9.08
N HIS A 119 -4.89 8.10 9.77
CA HIS A 119 -3.79 8.79 10.43
C HIS A 119 -2.75 9.20 9.37
N VAL A 120 -2.46 10.50 9.29
CA VAL A 120 -1.45 11.06 8.36
C VAL A 120 -0.29 11.56 9.18
N GLU A 121 0.84 10.84 9.14
CA GLU A 121 2.05 11.25 9.86
C GLU A 121 2.73 12.42 9.17
N VAL A 122 2.93 12.32 7.85
CA VAL A 122 3.57 13.38 7.06
C VAL A 122 2.98 13.38 5.64
N MET A 123 2.56 14.55 5.17
CA MET A 123 2.12 14.73 3.78
C MET A 123 2.93 15.85 3.14
N PHE A 124 3.90 15.45 2.32
CA PHE A 124 4.66 16.36 1.47
C PHE A 124 3.90 16.58 0.15
N ALA A 125 2.80 17.33 0.23
CA ALA A 125 2.15 17.86 -0.96
C ALA A 125 2.70 19.27 -1.22
N ALA A 126 3.68 19.39 -2.12
CA ALA A 126 3.95 20.67 -2.75
C ALA A 126 2.73 21.03 -3.62
N GLN A 127 2.20 22.23 -3.40
CA GLN A 127 1.10 22.87 -4.14
C GLN A 127 -0.34 22.41 -3.85
N ARG A 128 -1.25 23.23 -4.38
CA ARG A 128 -2.31 23.97 -3.67
C ARG A 128 -3.65 23.55 -4.23
N VAL A 129 -4.48 22.88 -3.43
CA VAL A 129 -5.88 22.65 -3.81
C VAL A 129 -6.78 22.80 -2.59
N ARG A 130 -7.41 23.98 -2.40
CA ARG A 130 -8.77 24.06 -1.84
C ARG A 130 -9.62 24.90 -2.78
N ARG A 131 -10.60 24.22 -3.38
CA ARG A 131 -12.02 24.60 -3.47
C ARG A 131 -12.35 26.06 -3.10
N SER A 132 -11.95 26.97 -3.98
CA SER A 132 -12.68 28.19 -4.31
C SER A 132 -12.80 28.22 -5.84
N GLY A 133 -13.80 27.52 -6.38
CA GLY A 133 -14.28 27.69 -7.76
C GLY A 133 -13.37 27.29 -8.94
N LEU A 134 -12.12 26.91 -8.75
CA LEU A 134 -11.19 26.67 -9.87
C LEU A 134 -10.75 25.20 -9.96
N ILE A 135 -11.36 24.50 -10.92
CA ILE A 135 -11.03 23.14 -11.39
C ILE A 135 -9.75 23.25 -12.22
N HIS A 136 -8.58 23.25 -11.58
CA HIS A 136 -7.34 23.51 -12.33
C HIS A 136 -6.24 22.48 -12.18
N ASP A 137 -6.35 21.47 -11.32
CA ASP A 137 -5.30 20.45 -11.23
C ASP A 137 -5.87 19.02 -11.16
N GLU A 138 -5.21 18.08 -11.84
CA GLU A 138 -5.45 16.63 -11.80
C GLU A 138 -4.31 15.91 -11.11
N ALA A 139 -4.63 15.00 -10.19
CA ALA A 139 -3.64 14.14 -9.53
C ALA A 139 -3.45 12.84 -10.33
N SER A 140 -2.22 12.51 -10.67
CA SER A 140 -1.88 11.24 -11.31
C SER A 140 -0.97 10.39 -10.42
N PHE A 141 -1.32 9.11 -10.32
CA PHE A 141 -0.52 8.04 -9.72
C PHE A 141 0.23 7.24 -10.79
N LEU A 142 0.29 7.72 -12.04
CA LEU A 142 1.06 7.05 -13.07
C LEU A 142 2.56 7.13 -12.76
N ASP A 143 3.22 5.98 -12.88
CA ASP A 143 4.65 5.83 -12.65
C ASP A 143 5.42 6.46 -13.81
N ARG A 144 5.89 7.70 -13.61
CA ARG A 144 6.82 8.35 -14.54
C ARG A 144 7.96 8.91 -13.72
N ARG A 145 9.15 8.28 -13.86
CA ARG A 145 10.46 8.73 -13.37
C ARG A 145 10.38 9.44 -11.99
N ALA A 146 10.04 8.69 -10.92
CA ALA A 146 9.96 9.12 -9.51
C ALA A 146 8.55 9.40 -8.95
N THR A 147 7.56 8.56 -9.26
CA THR A 147 6.37 8.39 -8.41
C THR A 147 6.39 6.97 -7.86
N GLY A 148 7.03 6.81 -6.70
CA GLY A 148 7.14 5.53 -6.01
C GLY A 148 5.92 5.23 -5.15
N TRP A 149 5.71 3.94 -4.86
CA TRP A 149 4.90 3.51 -3.75
C TRP A 149 5.74 2.63 -2.83
N HIS A 150 6.12 3.17 -1.67
CA HIS A 150 6.79 2.34 -0.66
C HIS A 150 5.75 1.58 0.16
N LEU A 151 5.89 0.27 0.19
CA LEU A 151 5.14 -0.61 1.09
C LEU A 151 6.03 -0.98 2.26
N ASN A 152 5.77 -0.37 3.40
CA ASN A 152 6.41 -0.67 4.67
C ASN A 152 5.64 -1.78 5.37
N LEU A 153 6.31 -2.89 5.67
CA LEU A 153 5.73 -4.05 6.33
C LEU A 153 6.46 -4.33 7.64
N SER A 154 5.70 -4.58 8.70
CA SER A 154 6.20 -5.12 9.97
C SER A 154 5.30 -6.25 10.45
N LEU A 155 5.91 -7.22 11.12
CA LEU A 155 5.22 -8.37 11.68
C LEU A 155 5.39 -8.36 13.20
N TRP A 156 4.32 -8.69 13.91
CA TRP A 156 4.24 -8.58 15.35
C TRP A 156 3.68 -9.87 15.92
N THR A 157 4.12 -10.28 17.10
CA THR A 157 3.47 -11.40 17.81
C THR A 157 2.07 -10.99 18.26
N SER A 158 1.07 -11.85 18.02
CA SER A 158 -0.31 -11.60 18.45
C SER A 158 -0.46 -11.64 19.98
N GLY A 159 -1.30 -10.76 20.54
CA GLY A 159 -1.64 -10.74 21.98
C GLY A 159 -1.06 -9.56 22.77
N ASN A 160 -0.98 -9.68 24.11
CA ASN A 160 -0.65 -8.57 25.04
C ASN A 160 0.82 -8.10 25.01
N ARG A 161 1.64 -8.63 24.11
CA ARG A 161 3.04 -8.21 23.95
C ARG A 161 3.35 -8.09 22.47
N LEU A 162 3.03 -6.92 21.92
CA LEU A 162 3.38 -6.48 20.57
C LEU A 162 4.90 -6.45 20.44
N ASN A 163 5.53 -7.61 20.21
CA ASN A 163 6.94 -7.72 19.92
C ASN A 163 7.11 -7.71 18.41
N ASN A 164 7.77 -6.69 17.88
CA ASN A 164 8.09 -6.63 16.47
C ASN A 164 9.14 -7.70 16.15
N ILE A 165 8.73 -8.73 15.40
CA ILE A 165 9.60 -9.89 15.11
C ILE A 165 10.71 -9.55 14.11
N PHE A 166 10.68 -8.36 13.50
CA PHE A 166 11.75 -7.88 12.64
C PHE A 166 12.92 -7.26 13.40
N HIS A 167 12.73 -6.93 14.67
CA HIS A 167 13.80 -6.47 15.54
C HIS A 167 14.48 -7.67 16.20
N ALA A 168 15.82 -7.68 16.25
CA ALA A 168 16.54 -8.71 17.00
C ALA A 168 16.33 -8.52 18.52
N ALA A 169 16.21 -9.61 19.27
CA ALA A 169 15.83 -9.57 20.69
C ALA A 169 16.98 -9.08 21.60
N ASP A 170 18.21 -9.25 21.15
CA ASP A 170 19.46 -9.03 21.87
C ASP A 170 20.21 -7.76 21.44
N SER A 171 19.66 -7.00 20.50
CA SER A 171 20.45 -6.00 19.79
C SER A 171 20.37 -4.62 20.45
N SER A 172 21.40 -4.28 21.23
CA SER A 172 21.81 -2.88 21.45
C SER A 172 22.31 -2.22 20.15
N SER A 173 22.62 -3.03 19.14
CA SER A 173 22.95 -2.66 17.77
C SER A 173 21.67 -2.60 16.92
N LYS A 174 21.66 -1.81 15.84
CA LYS A 174 20.52 -1.69 14.92
C LYS A 174 20.35 -2.95 14.04
N GLN A 175 20.28 -4.13 14.64
CA GLN A 175 20.26 -5.42 13.96
C GLN A 175 18.83 -5.91 13.72
N LEU A 176 18.71 -6.70 12.67
CA LEU A 176 17.47 -7.34 12.25
C LEU A 176 17.45 -8.76 12.73
N SER A 177 16.25 -9.27 12.99
CA SER A 177 16.09 -10.71 13.14
C SER A 177 16.39 -11.43 11.82
N THR A 178 16.70 -12.72 11.92
CA THR A 178 16.77 -13.63 10.75
C THR A 178 15.49 -13.56 9.93
N THR A 179 14.34 -13.49 10.60
CA THR A 179 13.03 -13.37 9.95
C THR A 179 12.90 -12.12 9.07
N ALA A 180 13.43 -10.97 9.48
CA ALA A 180 13.41 -9.78 8.63
C ALA A 180 14.36 -9.91 7.43
N THR A 181 15.52 -10.54 7.63
CA THR A 181 16.49 -10.79 6.56
C THR A 181 15.91 -11.74 5.52
N ASP A 182 15.29 -12.85 5.94
CA ASP A 182 14.65 -13.82 5.06
C ASP A 182 13.49 -13.20 4.27
N CYS A 183 12.68 -12.36 4.93
CA CYS A 183 11.63 -11.60 4.27
C CYS A 183 12.18 -10.67 3.18
N GLY A 184 13.31 -10.00 3.45
CA GLY A 184 14.00 -9.13 2.48
C GLY A 184 14.64 -9.90 1.33
N GLN A 185 15.11 -11.12 1.57
CA GLN A 185 15.70 -11.98 0.54
C GLN A 185 14.65 -12.59 -0.37
N LEU A 186 13.53 -13.11 0.15
CA LEU A 186 12.51 -13.73 -0.68
C LEU A 186 11.66 -12.73 -1.47
N ALA A 187 11.58 -11.52 -0.96
CA ALA A 187 11.06 -10.37 -1.68
C ALA A 187 11.71 -10.16 -3.07
N ASN A 188 12.90 -10.72 -3.30
CA ASN A 188 13.66 -10.67 -4.54
C ASN A 188 13.24 -11.67 -5.63
N GLY A 189 12.54 -12.75 -5.27
CA GLY A 189 12.35 -13.90 -6.17
C GLY A 189 11.35 -13.70 -7.30
N GLU A 190 10.29 -12.90 -7.10
CA GLU A 190 9.23 -12.76 -8.09
C GLU A 190 8.68 -11.33 -8.16
N LEU A 191 9.03 -10.65 -9.25
CA LEU A 191 8.61 -9.29 -9.55
C LEU A 191 7.09 -9.23 -9.80
N LEU A 192 6.39 -8.34 -9.09
CA LEU A 192 5.00 -8.02 -9.44
C LEU A 192 4.98 -7.41 -10.85
N PRO A 193 4.07 -7.84 -11.74
CA PRO A 193 3.87 -7.17 -13.02
C PRO A 193 3.29 -5.79 -12.75
N THR A 194 4.15 -4.78 -12.71
CA THR A 194 3.78 -3.38 -12.58
C THR A 194 4.16 -2.62 -13.85
N ALA A 195 3.60 -1.43 -14.05
CA ALA A 195 3.97 -0.57 -15.16
C ALA A 195 5.48 -0.21 -15.19
N ALA A 196 6.19 -0.31 -14.05
CA ALA A 196 7.64 -0.16 -14.01
C ALA A 196 8.37 -1.26 -14.82
N HIS A 197 7.81 -2.47 -14.87
CA HIS A 197 8.28 -3.54 -15.75
C HIS A 197 8.07 -3.20 -17.23
N ALA A 198 6.97 -2.50 -17.55
CA ALA A 198 6.68 -2.05 -18.92
C ALA A 198 7.66 -0.96 -19.41
N LEU A 199 8.38 -0.28 -18.51
CA LEU A 199 9.42 0.69 -18.84
C LEU A 199 10.82 0.05 -19.02
N GLY A 200 10.92 -1.28 -19.07
CA GLY A 200 12.13 -2.01 -19.47
C GLY A 200 13.27 -2.00 -18.45
N ARG A 201 13.05 -1.48 -17.23
CA ARG A 201 14.03 -1.60 -16.14
C ARG A 201 13.67 -2.83 -15.31
N GLN A 202 14.47 -3.88 -15.39
CA GLN A 202 14.45 -4.91 -14.36
C GLN A 202 15.04 -4.29 -13.09
N PRO A 203 14.25 -4.09 -12.04
CA PRO A 203 14.79 -3.58 -10.79
C PRO A 203 15.75 -4.63 -10.25
N LYS A 204 16.94 -4.19 -9.84
CA LYS A 204 17.91 -5.06 -9.20
C LYS A 204 17.28 -5.56 -7.90
N CYS A 205 17.04 -6.85 -7.78
CA CYS A 205 16.49 -7.44 -6.59
C CYS A 205 17.57 -7.54 -5.50
N ASP A 206 17.83 -6.42 -4.84
CA ASP A 206 18.76 -6.28 -3.73
C ASP A 206 18.08 -5.73 -2.47
N TYR A 207 18.73 -5.95 -1.33
CA TYR A 207 18.31 -5.38 -0.06
C TYR A 207 19.48 -4.70 0.65
N GLY A 208 19.18 -3.76 1.52
CA GLY A 208 20.19 -3.08 2.33
C GLY A 208 19.60 -2.50 3.61
N VAL A 209 20.39 -2.53 4.68
CA VAL A 209 20.02 -1.90 5.96
C VAL A 209 20.17 -0.40 5.80
N ASP A 210 19.07 0.32 6.01
CA ASP A 210 18.96 1.77 5.82
C ASP A 210 19.42 2.32 4.46
N ASN A 211 19.64 1.46 3.46
CA ASN A 211 20.05 1.85 2.13
C ASN A 211 18.84 2.22 1.25
N ARG A 212 18.75 3.47 0.79
CA ARG A 212 17.65 3.95 -0.07
C ARG A 212 17.81 3.58 -1.54
N MET A 213 18.99 3.09 -1.93
CA MET A 213 19.28 2.70 -3.30
C MET A 213 18.90 1.26 -3.62
N THR A 214 18.59 0.46 -2.60
CA THR A 214 18.18 -0.94 -2.77
C THR A 214 16.68 -1.05 -2.99
N THR A 215 16.26 -2.13 -3.64
CA THR A 215 14.85 -2.42 -3.89
C THR A 215 14.08 -2.73 -2.60
N PHE A 216 14.75 -3.39 -1.67
CA PHE A 216 14.28 -3.60 -0.31
C PHE A 216 15.16 -2.83 0.66
N ARG A 217 14.54 -1.96 1.45
CA ARG A 217 15.25 -1.25 2.52
C ARG A 217 14.79 -1.82 3.85
N LEU A 218 15.73 -2.27 4.65
CA LEU A 218 15.46 -2.74 5.99
C LEU A 218 15.72 -1.58 6.96
N GLN A 219 14.67 -1.09 7.60
CA GLN A 219 14.76 0.03 8.52
C GLN A 219 14.83 -0.50 9.95
N THR A 220 15.90 -0.14 10.68
CA THR A 220 16.24 -0.70 12.00
C THR A 220 16.34 0.35 13.11
N GLN A 221 15.72 1.52 12.90
CA GLN A 221 15.96 2.68 13.76
C GLN A 221 15.55 2.45 15.22
N ARG A 222 14.43 1.77 15.46
CA ARG A 222 13.90 1.39 16.78
C ARG A 222 13.07 0.12 16.68
N LYS A 223 13.00 -0.65 17.76
CA LYS A 223 12.18 -1.86 17.88
C LYS A 223 10.76 -1.67 17.36
N GLU A 224 10.12 -0.58 17.73
CA GLU A 224 8.73 -0.28 17.38
C GLU A 224 8.56 0.09 15.90
N THR A 225 9.65 0.51 15.25
CA THR A 225 9.64 1.03 13.88
C THR A 225 10.36 0.13 12.88
N SER A 226 10.90 -1.00 13.35
CA SER A 226 11.61 -1.97 12.54
C SER A 226 10.70 -2.53 11.45
N ARG A 227 11.10 -2.39 10.19
CA ARG A 227 10.24 -2.76 9.06
C ARG A 227 11.04 -3.06 7.79
N VAL A 228 10.41 -3.84 6.93
CA VAL A 228 10.86 -4.07 5.55
C VAL A 228 10.12 -3.10 4.64
N GLU A 229 10.85 -2.20 4.00
CA GLU A 229 10.33 -1.24 3.04
C GLU A 229 10.55 -1.79 1.62
N SER A 230 9.45 -2.07 0.92
CA SER A 230 9.45 -2.47 -0.48
C SER A 230 9.31 -1.24 -1.37
N ARG A 231 10.37 -0.91 -2.13
CA ARG A 231 10.45 0.30 -2.97
C ARG A 231 10.11 0.06 -4.44
N ILE A 232 9.81 -1.19 -4.78
CA ILE A 232 9.42 -1.62 -6.12
C ILE A 232 7.94 -1.45 -6.44
N VAL A 233 7.09 -1.29 -5.41
CA VAL A 233 5.65 -1.23 -5.66
C VAL A 233 5.36 0.10 -6.36
N SER A 234 4.57 0.05 -7.43
CA SER A 234 4.13 1.23 -8.16
C SER A 234 2.75 1.61 -7.68
N SER A 235 2.46 2.91 -7.50
CA SER A 235 1.15 3.39 -7.04
C SER A 235 -0.03 3.01 -7.96
N ALA A 236 0.26 2.50 -9.17
CA ALA A 236 -0.72 1.89 -10.06
C ALA A 236 -1.17 0.47 -9.64
N CYS A 237 -0.52 -0.16 -8.67
CA CYS A 237 -0.81 -1.52 -8.24
C CYS A 237 -2.10 -1.60 -7.41
N ASN A 238 -2.82 -2.72 -7.53
CA ASN A 238 -3.91 -3.03 -6.60
C ASN A 238 -3.34 -3.25 -5.19
N PRO A 239 -3.75 -2.47 -4.17
CA PRO A 239 -3.03 -2.50 -2.92
C PRO A 239 -3.23 -3.78 -2.10
N TYR A 240 -4.37 -4.43 -2.29
CA TYR A 240 -4.66 -5.70 -1.65
C TYR A 240 -3.79 -6.83 -2.24
N LEU A 241 -3.60 -6.85 -3.56
CA LEU A 241 -2.73 -7.84 -4.20
C LEU A 241 -1.26 -7.60 -3.89
N ALA A 242 -0.83 -6.35 -3.81
CA ALA A 242 0.55 -6.01 -3.42
C ALA A 242 0.88 -6.49 -2.00
N LEU A 243 -0.03 -6.25 -1.04
CA LEU A 243 0.14 -6.75 0.33
C LEU A 243 0.01 -8.27 0.40
N TRP A 244 -1.00 -8.87 -0.22
CA TRP A 244 -1.18 -10.32 -0.29
C TRP A 244 0.09 -11.03 -0.78
N ARG A 245 0.68 -10.52 -1.87
CA ARG A 245 1.90 -11.09 -2.45
C ARG A 245 3.04 -11.09 -1.45
N ARG A 246 3.24 -9.98 -0.72
CA ARG A 246 4.26 -9.86 0.32
C ARG A 246 4.07 -10.88 1.44
N LEU A 247 2.84 -11.05 1.91
CA LEU A 247 2.52 -11.99 2.98
C LEU A 247 2.67 -13.45 2.54
N SER A 248 2.32 -13.76 1.29
CA SER A 248 2.35 -15.13 0.76
C SER A 248 3.77 -15.70 0.71
N CYS A 249 4.79 -14.87 0.44
CA CYS A 249 6.19 -15.30 0.49
C CYS A 249 6.59 -15.84 1.88
N ARG A 250 6.06 -15.25 2.96
CA ARG A 250 6.31 -15.72 4.33
C ARG A 250 5.54 -17.00 4.65
N ILE A 251 4.26 -17.05 4.30
CA ILE A 251 3.41 -18.23 4.55
C ILE A 251 4.01 -19.48 3.88
N TRP A 252 4.58 -19.32 2.69
CA TRP A 252 5.26 -20.39 1.98
C TRP A 252 6.50 -20.92 2.72
N MET A 253 7.27 -20.06 3.40
CA MET A 253 8.42 -20.48 4.21
C MET A 253 8.01 -21.35 5.40
N GLU A 254 7.02 -20.90 6.16
CA GLU A 254 6.54 -21.65 7.34
C GLU A 254 6.01 -23.03 6.93
N SER A 255 5.25 -23.07 5.83
CA SER A 255 4.73 -24.33 5.29
C SER A 255 5.85 -25.27 4.83
N SER A 256 6.91 -24.72 4.23
CA SER A 256 8.07 -25.49 3.76
C SER A 256 8.92 -26.02 4.93
N ALA A 257 9.14 -25.19 5.96
CA ALA A 257 9.87 -25.57 7.17
C ALA A 257 9.16 -26.71 7.94
N ILE A 258 7.83 -26.66 8.04
CA ILE A 258 7.03 -27.73 8.65
C ILE A 258 7.13 -29.03 7.84
N SER A 259 7.08 -28.96 6.50
CA SER A 259 7.14 -30.15 5.64
C SER A 259 8.53 -30.83 5.62
N GLY A 260 9.59 -30.07 5.88
CA GLY A 260 10.98 -30.57 5.95
C GLY A 260 11.31 -31.33 7.25
N LEU A 261 10.49 -31.20 8.29
CA LEU A 261 10.61 -31.93 9.56
C LEU A 261 9.95 -33.32 9.53
N THR A 262 9.34 -33.69 8.40
CA THR A 262 8.67 -34.99 8.17
C THR A 262 9.37 -35.89 7.14
N ARG A 263 10.67 -35.67 6.90
CA ARG A 263 11.49 -36.58 6.09
C ARG A 263 12.61 -37.20 6.90
#